data_AF-A0A924HU39-F1
#
_entry.id   AF-A0A924HU39-F1
#
_cell.length_a   1.000
_cell.length_b   1.000
_cell.length_c   1.000
_cell.angle_alpha   90.00
_cell.angle_beta   90.00
_cell.angle_gamma   90.00
#
_symmetry.space_group_name_H-M   'P 1'
#
loop_
_entity.id
_entity.type
_entity.pdbx_description
1 polymer ?
#
loop_
_entity_poly.entity_id
_entity_poly.type
_entity_poly.pdbx_seq_one_letter_code
_entity_poly.pdbx_strand_id
1 'polypeptide(L)' 'MKKIGILHGKERSFPEAFTARINSKNIEGIVAEEVKIDKVIQGESSGYAVILDRISQDVPFYRAYLKNAAL' A
#
# COMPACT_ATOMS: atom_id res chain seq x y z
N MET A 1 5.18 1.90 14.36
CA MET A 1 5.90 1.38 13.19
C MET A 1 5.24 1.95 11.94
N LYS A 2 5.99 2.59 11.04
CA LYS A 2 5.46 3.19 9.81
C LYS A 2 5.44 2.13 8.70
N LYS A 3 4.28 1.97 8.08
CA LYS A 3 4.07 1.00 7.00
C LYS A 3 4.05 1.70 5.64
N ILE A 4 4.81 1.15 4.70
CA ILE A 4 4.77 1.48 3.28
C ILE A 4 3.92 0.40 2.61
N GLY A 5 2.75 0.78 2.09
CA GLY A 5 1.83 -0.13 1.43
C GLY A 5 2.11 -0.18 -0.08
N ILE A 6 2.20 -1.37 -0.67
CA ILE A 6 2.25 -1.54 -2.12
C ILE A 6 0.89 -2.08 -2.58
N LEU A 7 0.14 -1.29 -3.35
CA LEU A 7 -1.17 -1.67 -3.88
C LEU A 7 -1.01 -2.07 -5.35
N HIS A 8 -1.16 -3.36 -5.64
CA HIS A 8 -1.03 -3.91 -6.99
C HIS A 8 -2.05 -5.02 -7.26
N GLY A 9 -2.30 -5.28 -8.54
CA GLY A 9 -3.14 -6.38 -8.99
C GLY A 9 -2.31 -7.63 -9.29
N LYS A 10 -2.30 -8.06 -10.56
CA LYS A 10 -1.61 -9.28 -11.00
C LYS A 10 -0.10 -9.09 -11.23
N GLU A 11 0.41 -7.86 -11.17
CA GLU A 11 1.84 -7.57 -11.26
C GLU A 11 2.57 -8.16 -10.04
N ARG A 12 3.70 -8.86 -10.26
CA ARG A 12 4.47 -9.50 -9.19
C ARG A 12 5.94 -9.09 -9.15
N SER A 13 6.60 -9.02 -10.31
CA SER A 13 8.03 -8.74 -10.40
C SER A 13 8.45 -7.43 -9.74
N PHE A 14 7.78 -6.32 -10.06
CA PHE A 14 8.10 -5.02 -9.48
C PHE A 14 7.67 -4.88 -8.00
N PRO A 15 6.42 -5.18 -7.61
CA PRO A 15 5.97 -5.07 -6.21
C PRO A 15 6.83 -5.87 -5.23
N GLU A 16 7.15 -7.13 -5.58
CA GLU A 16 7.95 -8.00 -4.72
C GLU A 16 9.38 -7.48 -4.59
N ALA A 17 10.04 -7.14 -5.72
CA ALA A 17 11.41 -6.62 -5.71
C ALA A 17 11.51 -5.27 -4.97
N PHE A 18 10.53 -4.39 -5.15
CA PHE A 18 10.48 -3.09 -4.48
C PHE A 18 10.30 -3.25 -2.97
N THR A 19 9.39 -4.12 -2.54
CA THR A 19 9.16 -4.45 -1.13
C THR A 19 10.42 -5.04 -0.49
N ALA A 20 11.04 -6.03 -1.14
CA ALA A 20 12.27 -6.64 -0.68
C ALA A 20 13.40 -5.61 -0.56
N ARG A 21 13.54 -4.71 -1.53
CA ARG A 21 14.56 -3.65 -1.51
C ARG A 21 14.36 -2.63 -0.40
N ILE A 22 13.12 -2.30 -0.03
CA ILE A 22 12.87 -1.41 1.11
C ILE A 22 13.26 -2.12 2.40
N ASN A 23 12.74 -3.34 2.60
CA ASN A 23 12.97 -4.08 3.83
C ASN A 23 14.45 -4.44 4.01
N SER A 24 15.20 -4.70 2.93
CA SER A 24 16.64 -4.96 2.99
C SER A 24 17.47 -3.77 3.51
N LYS A 25 16.91 -2.54 3.53
CA LYS A 25 17.60 -1.38 4.11
C LYS A 25 17.62 -1.42 5.63
N ASN A 26 16.80 -2.27 6.27
CA ASN A 26 16.75 -2.45 7.73
C ASN A 26 16.65 -1.11 8.50
N ILE A 27 15.85 -0.17 7.99
CA ILE A 27 15.64 1.12 8.66
C ILE A 27 14.68 0.91 9.83
N GLU A 28 15.12 1.31 11.02
CA GLU A 28 14.35 1.15 12.25
C GLU A 28 12.96 1.79 12.14
N GLY A 29 11.93 1.04 12.53
CA GLY A 29 10.55 1.52 12.56
C GLY A 29 9.86 1.63 11.19
N ILE A 30 10.50 1.21 10.09
CA ILE A 30 9.93 1.18 8.73
C ILE A 30 9.75 -0.27 8.26
N VAL A 31 8.57 -0.57 7.70
CA VAL A 31 8.30 -1.84 7.03
C VAL A 31 7.52 -1.59 5.74
N ALA A 32 7.84 -2.34 4.68
CA ALA A 32 7.08 -2.41 3.45
C ALA A 32 6.31 -3.72 3.35
N GLU A 33 5.05 -3.65 2.94
CA GLU A 33 4.19 -4.82 2.72
C GLU A 33 3.11 -4.53 1.66
N GLU A 34 2.48 -5.59 1.14
CA GLU A 34 1.30 -5.46 0.29
C GLU A 34 0.16 -4.78 1.04
N VAL A 35 -0.61 -3.94 0.34
CA VAL A 35 -1.81 -3.32 0.92
C VAL A 35 -2.88 -4.39 1.13
N LYS A 36 -3.28 -4.57 2.40
CA LYS A 36 -4.39 -5.45 2.78
C LYS A 36 -5.61 -4.61 3.11
N ILE A 37 -6.70 -4.86 2.38
CA ILE A 37 -7.99 -4.18 2.57
C ILE A 37 -9.01 -5.23 3.01
N ASP A 38 -9.39 -5.18 4.29
CA ASP A 38 -10.45 -6.04 4.84
C ASP A 38 -11.81 -5.35 4.72
N LYS A 39 -11.93 -4.17 5.32
CA LYS A 39 -13.09 -3.29 5.23
C LYS A 39 -12.65 -1.85 5.02
N VAL A 40 -13.49 -1.06 4.35
CA VAL A 40 -13.29 0.38 4.19
C VAL A 40 -14.35 1.09 5.02
N ILE A 41 -13.92 1.74 6.09
CA ILE A 41 -14.77 2.57 6.94
C ILE A 41 -14.37 4.03 6.69
N GLN A 42 -15.37 4.88 6.49
CA GLN A 42 -15.15 6.30 6.22
C GLN A 42 -14.47 6.97 7.42
N GLY A 43 -13.38 7.69 7.16
CA GLY A 43 -12.62 8.40 8.19
C GLY A 43 -11.73 7.52 9.07
N GLU A 44 -11.72 6.20 8.86
CA GLU A 44 -10.72 5.33 9.48
C GLU A 44 -9.40 5.38 8.71
N SER A 45 -8.29 5.40 9.46
CA SER A 45 -6.96 5.33 8.90
C SER A 45 -6.73 4.01 8.19
N SER A 46 -6.09 4.07 7.01
CA SER A 46 -5.63 2.88 6.29
C SER A 46 -4.53 2.09 7.04
N GLY A 47 -3.90 2.70 8.05
CA GLY A 47 -2.75 2.15 8.76
C GLY A 47 -1.42 2.25 7.99
N TYR A 48 -1.43 2.77 6.76
CA TYR A 48 -0.23 2.99 5.95
C TYR A 48 0.18 4.47 6.01
N ALA A 49 1.48 4.71 6.18
CA ALA A 49 2.05 6.06 6.16
C ALA A 49 2.18 6.59 4.71
N VAL A 50 2.35 5.69 3.75
CA VAL A 50 2.36 5.98 2.32
C VAL A 50 1.90 4.73 1.58
N ILE A 51 1.16 4.92 0.48
CA ILE A 51 0.73 3.85 -0.41
C ILE A 51 1.31 4.11 -1.80
N LEU A 52 1.99 3.12 -2.37
CA LEU A 52 2.39 3.08 -3.77
C LEU A 52 1.27 2.42 -4.58
N ASP A 53 0.60 3.22 -5.42
CA ASP A 53 -0.48 2.76 -6.27
C ASP A 53 0.03 2.26 -7.63
N ARG A 54 -0.37 1.04 -7.99
CA ARG A 54 -0.05 0.39 -9.28
C ARG A 54 -1.29 -0.10 -10.04
N ILE A 55 -2.51 0.12 -9.51
CA ILE A 55 -3.72 -0.56 -10.01
C ILE A 55 -5.00 0.27 -9.95
N SER A 56 -5.00 1.45 -9.32
CA SER A 56 -6.23 2.25 -9.22
C SER A 56 -6.75 2.75 -10.56
N GLN A 57 -5.89 2.81 -11.59
CA GLN A 57 -6.29 3.14 -12.96
C GLN A 57 -7.31 2.15 -13.52
N ASP A 58 -7.17 0.86 -13.17
CA ASP A 58 -7.94 -0.24 -13.75
C ASP A 58 -9.19 -0.58 -12.95
N VAL A 59 -9.16 -0.39 -11.63
CA VAL A 59 -10.25 -0.82 -10.74
C VAL A 59 -10.81 0.37 -9.94
N PRO A 60 -12.05 0.81 -10.19
CA PRO A 60 -12.66 1.97 -9.52
C PRO A 60 -12.66 1.89 -7.99
N PHE A 61 -12.80 0.69 -7.42
CA PHE A 61 -12.77 0.46 -5.97
C PHE A 61 -11.46 0.98 -5.33
N TYR A 62 -10.31 0.64 -5.92
CA TYR A 62 -9.02 1.07 -5.37
C TYR A 62 -8.84 2.58 -5.42
N ARG A 63 -9.35 3.24 -6.47
CA ARG A 63 -9.35 4.70 -6.55
C ARG A 63 -10.17 5.33 -5.42
N ALA A 64 -11.35 4.78 -5.11
CA ALA A 64 -12.17 5.26 -4.00
C ALA A 64 -11.49 5.01 -2.64
N TYR A 65 -10.91 3.83 -2.44
CA TYR A 65 -10.13 3.50 -1.25
C TYR A 65 -8.95 4.46 -1.03
N LEU A 66 -8.15 4.74 -2.06
CA LEU A 66 -7.00 5.64 -1.97
C LEU A 66 -7.41 7.07 -1.62
N LYS A 67 -8.57 7.54 -2.11
CA LYS A 67 -9.13 8.84 -1.71
C LYS A 67 -9.46 8.88 -0.22
N ASN A 68 -10.05 7.81 0.33
CA ASN A 68 -10.31 7.71 1.76
C ASN A 68 -9.01 7.62 2.57
N ALA A 69 -8.01 6.88 2.08
CA ALA A 69 -6.72 6.71 2.75
C ALA A 69 -5.84 7.98 2.76
N ALA A 70 -6.13 8.96 1.89
CA ALA A 70 -5.42 10.23 1.79
C ALA A 70 -6.02 11.36 2.66
N LEU A 71 -7.15 11.10 3.32
CA LEU A 71 -7.78 12.01 4.29
C LEU A 71 -7.14 11.84 5.67
#